data_AF-A0ABD1XDC5-F1
#
_entry.id   AF-A0ABD1XDC5-F1
#
_cell.length_a   1.000
_cell.length_b   1.000
_cell.length_c   1.000
_cell.angle_alpha   90.00
_cell.angle_beta   90.00
_cell.angle_gamma   90.00
#
_symmetry.space_group_name_H-M   'P 1'
#
loop_
_entity.id
_entity.type
_entity.pdbx_description
1 polymer ?
#
loop_
_entity_poly.entity_id
_entity_poly.type
_entity_poly.pdbx_seq_one_letter_code
_entity_poly.pdbx_strand_id
1 'polypeptide(L)'
;MTWDFRALSILISIILLLLERGSFTYSDQSDVDCLRSIVDSFEDPFNNLKSWNFNNNTEGFICKFKGVECWKLDENRVLNIQMSNMGLKGKFPLGVAGCLSLTGLDLSNNMIYGNIPNNISRLLRYVTALDLSSNQLSGEIPMDFADCTYLNVLELDNNQLTGQIPAQIGMLFRLRSFTVTKKSIVLAQFHSSIVLLFRQRAMRIMQDYVAILCPFAERTLILQSLLGRPLVG
;
A
#
# COMPACT_ATOMS: atom_id res chain seq x y z
N MET A 1 -46.66 -36.00 -22.88
CA MET A 1 -45.91 -34.77 -22.59
C MET A 1 -44.49 -34.96 -23.12
N THR A 2 -44.23 -34.51 -24.34
CA THR A 2 -42.91 -34.59 -24.98
C THR A 2 -42.12 -33.35 -24.59
N TRP A 3 -41.05 -33.53 -23.81
CA TRP A 3 -40.13 -32.45 -23.49
C TRP A 3 -39.42 -32.01 -24.78
N ASP A 4 -39.50 -30.72 -25.10
CA ASP A 4 -38.83 -30.18 -26.29
C ASP A 4 -37.33 -30.04 -26.00
N PHE A 5 -36.57 -31.06 -26.42
CA PHE A 5 -35.11 -31.10 -26.29
C PHE A 5 -34.42 -29.92 -26.99
N ARG A 6 -35.05 -29.30 -28.00
CA ARG A 6 -34.50 -28.11 -28.66
C ARG A 6 -34.62 -26.89 -27.75
N ALA A 7 -35.77 -26.73 -27.08
CA ALA A 7 -35.96 -25.66 -26.11
C ALA A 7 -34.97 -25.78 -24.94
N LEU A 8 -34.71 -27.00 -24.44
CA LEU A 8 -33.74 -27.23 -23.37
C LEU A 8 -32.29 -26.94 -23.82
N SER A 9 -31.91 -27.35 -25.03
CA SER A 9 -30.58 -27.07 -25.60
C SER A 9 -30.35 -25.57 -25.83
N ILE A 10 -31.37 -24.85 -26.29
CA ILE A 10 -31.32 -23.39 -26.44
C ILE A 10 -31.20 -22.72 -25.06
N LEU A 11 -31.97 -23.18 -24.07
CA LEU A 11 -31.89 -22.65 -22.70
C LEU A 11 -30.50 -22.86 -22.09
N ILE A 12 -29.93 -24.05 -22.25
CA ILE A 12 -28.58 -24.37 -21.76
C ILE A 12 -27.53 -23.52 -22.48
N SER A 13 -27.66 -23.32 -23.80
CA SER A 13 -26.73 -22.48 -24.57
C SER A 13 -26.83 -21.00 -24.17
N ILE A 14 -28.04 -20.50 -23.90
CA ILE A 14 -28.26 -19.14 -23.38
C ILE A 14 -27.68 -19.00 -21.96
N ILE A 15 -27.88 -20.00 -21.10
CA ILE A 15 -27.32 -20.00 -19.74
C ILE A 15 -25.79 -20.05 -19.79
N LEU A 16 -25.18 -20.86 -20.66
CA LEU A 16 -23.73 -20.90 -20.85
C LEU A 16 -23.20 -19.56 -21.40
N LEU A 17 -23.87 -18.94 -22.37
CA LEU A 17 -23.53 -17.59 -22.87
C LEU A 17 -23.69 -16.50 -21.80
N LEU A 18 -24.67 -16.64 -20.89
CA LEU A 18 -24.86 -15.73 -19.76
C LEU A 18 -23.82 -15.96 -18.65
N LEU A 19 -23.37 -17.20 -18.44
CA LEU A 19 -22.31 -17.56 -17.48
C LEU A 19 -20.92 -17.12 -17.97
N GLU A 20 -20.66 -17.19 -19.27
CA GLU A 20 -19.44 -16.64 -19.90
C GLU A 20 -19.40 -15.10 -19.84
N ARG A 21 -20.56 -14.43 -19.96
CA ARG A 21 -20.67 -12.97 -19.73
C ARG A 21 -20.63 -12.59 -18.25
N GLY A 22 -21.03 -13.50 -17.37
CA GLY A 22 -21.02 -13.30 -15.91
C GLY A 22 -19.62 -13.32 -15.30
N SER A 23 -18.61 -13.78 -16.03
CA SER A 23 -17.22 -13.86 -15.56
C SER A 23 -16.33 -12.68 -16.04
N PHE A 24 -16.87 -11.75 -16.84
CA PHE A 24 -16.12 -10.64 -17.45
C PHE A 24 -16.42 -9.24 -16.86
N THR A 25 -17.19 -9.11 -15.77
CA THR A 25 -17.76 -7.79 -15.41
C THR A 25 -17.63 -7.33 -13.96
N TYR A 26 -17.20 -8.17 -13.02
CA TYR A 26 -17.14 -7.75 -11.61
C TYR A 26 -15.79 -7.13 -11.21
N SER A 27 -14.66 -7.78 -11.54
CA SER A 27 -13.32 -7.23 -11.23
C SER A 27 -12.99 -5.99 -12.06
N ASP A 28 -13.39 -5.98 -13.32
CA ASP A 28 -13.02 -4.92 -14.26
C ASP A 28 -13.78 -3.62 -13.98
N GLN A 29 -14.99 -3.73 -13.42
CA GLN A 29 -15.74 -2.57 -12.96
C GLN A 29 -15.24 -2.07 -11.60
N SER A 30 -14.75 -2.96 -10.72
CA SER A 30 -14.27 -2.55 -9.40
C SER A 30 -13.03 -1.65 -9.47
N ASP A 31 -12.10 -1.94 -10.37
CA ASP A 31 -10.90 -1.12 -10.57
C ASP A 31 -11.24 0.24 -11.23
N VAL A 32 -12.20 0.28 -12.15
CA VAL A 32 -12.71 1.54 -12.72
C VAL A 32 -13.33 2.42 -11.63
N ASP A 33 -14.17 1.84 -10.77
CA ASP A 33 -14.82 2.56 -9.68
C ASP A 33 -13.82 2.97 -8.58
N CYS A 34 -12.82 2.14 -8.32
CA CYS A 34 -11.68 2.48 -7.46
C CYS A 34 -10.98 3.75 -7.93
N LEU A 35 -10.55 3.79 -9.20
CA LEU A 35 -9.86 4.95 -9.76
C LEU A 35 -10.76 6.20 -9.76
N ARG A 36 -12.06 6.05 -10.03
CA ARG A 36 -13.02 7.15 -9.93
C ARG A 36 -13.08 7.71 -8.50
N SER A 37 -13.21 6.83 -7.50
CA SER A 37 -13.23 7.22 -6.09
C SER A 37 -11.93 7.87 -5.62
N ILE A 38 -10.78 7.46 -6.17
CA ILE A 38 -9.49 8.09 -5.90
C ILE A 38 -9.49 9.54 -6.43
N VAL A 39 -9.94 9.76 -7.67
CA VAL A 39 -10.05 11.11 -8.25
C VAL A 39 -10.98 11.98 -7.41
N ASP A 40 -12.12 11.45 -6.97
CA ASP A 40 -13.08 12.18 -6.14
C ASP A 40 -12.53 12.55 -4.74
N SER A 41 -11.45 11.89 -4.30
CA SER A 41 -10.83 12.13 -2.99
C SER A 41 -9.87 13.34 -2.97
N PHE A 42 -9.48 13.87 -4.13
CA PHE A 42 -8.44 14.88 -4.24
C PHE A 42 -8.91 16.18 -4.92
N GLU A 43 -8.48 17.30 -4.35
CA GLU A 43 -8.35 18.57 -5.06
C GLU A 43 -7.11 18.51 -5.96
N ASP A 44 -7.28 18.73 -7.27
CA ASP A 44 -6.22 18.70 -8.28
C ASP A 44 -6.05 20.09 -8.95
N PRO A 45 -5.34 21.03 -8.29
CA PRO A 45 -5.20 22.40 -8.79
C PRO A 45 -4.42 22.51 -10.11
N PHE A 46 -3.61 21.50 -10.44
CA PHE A 46 -2.76 21.48 -11.62
C PHE A 46 -3.35 20.67 -12.78
N ASN A 47 -4.56 20.11 -12.60
CA ASN A 47 -5.24 19.28 -13.60
C ASN A 47 -4.41 18.06 -14.06
N ASN A 48 -3.60 17.48 -13.18
CA ASN A 48 -2.80 16.30 -13.48
C ASN A 48 -3.68 15.05 -13.74
N LEU A 49 -4.86 14.97 -13.13
CA LEU A 49 -5.83 13.88 -13.27
C LEU A 49 -6.86 14.12 -14.39
N LYS A 50 -6.84 15.28 -15.05
CA LYS A 50 -7.76 15.61 -16.15
C LYS A 50 -7.71 14.61 -17.32
N SER A 51 -6.58 13.94 -17.50
CA SER A 51 -6.42 12.91 -18.54
C SER A 51 -7.20 11.62 -18.28
N TRP A 52 -7.65 11.41 -17.04
CA TRP A 52 -8.41 10.22 -16.64
C TRP A 52 -9.86 10.37 -17.08
N ASN A 53 -10.16 9.88 -18.30
CA ASN A 53 -11.49 9.95 -18.89
C ASN A 53 -12.22 8.61 -18.72
N PHE A 54 -13.27 8.63 -17.89
CA PHE A 54 -14.08 7.46 -17.56
C PHE A 54 -15.29 7.23 -18.50
N ASN A 55 -15.42 7.99 -19.59
CA ASN A 55 -16.51 7.82 -20.57
C ASN A 55 -16.23 6.72 -21.61
N ASN A 56 -15.13 5.98 -21.45
CA ASN A 56 -14.72 4.91 -22.36
C ASN A 56 -14.98 3.55 -21.69
N ASN A 57 -15.51 2.60 -22.46
CA ASN A 57 -15.85 1.26 -21.97
C ASN A 57 -15.04 0.17 -22.71
N THR A 58 -13.99 0.54 -23.46
CA THR A 58 -13.08 -0.43 -24.10
C THR A 58 -12.19 -1.09 -23.07
N GLU A 59 -11.90 -2.38 -23.22
CA GLU A 59 -11.00 -3.09 -22.29
C GLU A 59 -9.61 -2.44 -22.24
N GLY A 60 -9.01 -2.41 -21.04
CA GLY A 60 -7.70 -1.80 -20.78
C GLY A 60 -7.64 -0.27 -20.91
N PHE A 61 -8.78 0.42 -21.06
CA PHE A 61 -8.76 1.87 -21.26
C PHE A 61 -8.16 2.65 -20.08
N ILE A 62 -8.36 2.17 -18.85
CA ILE A 62 -7.80 2.79 -17.64
C ILE A 62 -6.28 2.64 -17.56
N CYS A 63 -5.72 1.65 -18.25
CA CYS A 63 -4.27 1.41 -18.30
C CYS A 63 -3.53 2.46 -19.13
N LYS A 64 -4.27 3.33 -19.83
CA LYS A 64 -3.74 4.48 -20.58
C LYS A 64 -3.69 5.74 -19.73
N PHE A 65 -4.24 5.70 -18.52
CA PHE A 65 -4.22 6.83 -17.61
C PHE A 65 -2.81 7.07 -17.11
N LYS A 66 -2.41 8.34 -17.06
CA LYS A 66 -1.09 8.73 -16.55
C LYS A 66 -0.96 8.24 -15.11
N GLY A 67 0.07 7.43 -14.86
CA GLY A 67 0.35 6.88 -13.53
C GLY A 67 -0.42 5.60 -13.18
N VAL A 68 -1.20 5.02 -14.09
CA VAL A 68 -1.84 3.72 -13.88
C VAL A 68 -1.08 2.66 -14.65
N GLU A 69 -0.60 1.64 -13.95
CA GLU A 69 -0.05 0.42 -14.55
C GLU A 69 -1.01 -0.73 -14.30
N CYS A 70 -1.27 -1.53 -15.33
CA CYS A 70 -2.13 -2.71 -15.24
C CYS A 70 -1.33 -4.00 -15.35
N TRP A 71 -1.89 -5.08 -14.84
CA TRP A 71 -1.28 -6.41 -14.97
C TRP A 71 -1.16 -6.88 -16.43
N LYS A 72 -2.12 -6.49 -17.27
CA LYS A 72 -2.08 -6.62 -18.73
C LYS A 72 -2.68 -5.36 -19.35
N LEU A 73 -2.23 -4.99 -20.54
CA LEU A 73 -2.64 -3.75 -21.21
C LEU A 73 -4.07 -3.77 -21.75
N ASP A 74 -4.64 -4.97 -21.90
CA ASP A 74 -5.97 -5.26 -22.42
C ASP A 74 -6.95 -5.68 -21.31
N GLU A 75 -6.59 -5.52 -20.02
CA GLU A 75 -7.47 -5.82 -18.88
C GLU A 75 -7.58 -4.58 -17.98
N ASN A 76 -8.77 -4.28 -17.47
CA ASN A 76 -8.96 -3.18 -16.50
C ASN A 76 -8.55 -3.61 -15.09
N ARG A 77 -7.35 -4.18 -14.93
CA ARG A 77 -6.86 -4.73 -13.67
C ARG A 77 -5.61 -4.00 -13.21
N VAL A 78 -5.77 -3.10 -12.23
CA VAL A 78 -4.71 -2.21 -11.76
C VAL A 78 -3.66 -3.01 -10.99
N LEU A 79 -2.40 -2.79 -11.36
CA LEU A 79 -1.21 -3.34 -10.71
C LEU A 79 -0.56 -2.29 -9.81
N ASN A 80 -0.28 -1.09 -10.35
CA ASN A 80 0.35 0.01 -9.63
C ASN A 80 -0.34 1.34 -9.92
N ILE A 81 -0.38 2.21 -8.92
CA ILE A 81 -0.81 3.60 -9.04
C ILE A 81 0.35 4.50 -8.62
N GLN A 82 0.81 5.32 -9.56
CA GLN A 82 1.92 6.26 -9.44
C GLN A 82 1.41 7.69 -9.61
N MET A 83 1.13 8.36 -8.50
CA MET A 83 0.61 9.72 -8.45
C MET A 83 1.58 10.66 -7.71
N SER A 84 2.87 10.33 -7.73
CA SER A 84 3.92 11.14 -7.12
C SER A 84 4.02 12.53 -7.76
N ASN A 85 4.25 13.58 -6.97
CA ASN A 85 4.52 14.93 -7.46
C ASN A 85 3.44 15.49 -8.41
N MET A 86 2.17 15.22 -8.10
CA MET A 86 1.02 15.72 -8.87
C MET A 86 0.38 16.97 -8.23
N GLY A 87 0.86 17.42 -7.08
CA GLY A 87 0.32 18.56 -6.35
C GLY A 87 -1.09 18.31 -5.82
N LEU A 88 -1.44 17.05 -5.58
CA LEU A 88 -2.75 16.62 -5.11
C LEU A 88 -2.94 17.00 -3.65
N LYS A 89 -4.12 17.50 -3.31
CA LYS A 89 -4.47 17.86 -1.93
C LYS A 89 -5.73 17.13 -1.51
N GLY A 90 -5.72 16.54 -0.32
CA GLY A 90 -6.85 15.76 0.18
C GLY A 90 -6.44 14.81 1.29
N LYS A 91 -7.34 13.92 1.68
CA LYS A 91 -7.04 12.84 2.63
C LYS A 91 -6.57 11.59 1.90
N PHE A 92 -6.09 10.60 2.64
CA PHE A 92 -5.80 9.28 2.08
C PHE A 92 -7.06 8.74 1.34
N PRO A 93 -6.93 8.30 0.07
CA PRO A 93 -8.08 7.92 -0.74
C PRO A 93 -8.57 6.52 -0.36
N LEU A 94 -9.68 6.43 0.37
CA LEU A 94 -10.24 5.13 0.82
C LEU A 94 -10.73 4.25 -0.34
N GLY A 95 -10.98 4.84 -1.52
CA GLY A 95 -11.38 4.15 -2.74
C GLY A 95 -10.38 3.09 -3.22
N VAL A 96 -9.11 3.16 -2.80
CA VAL A 96 -8.07 2.15 -3.12
C VAL A 96 -8.47 0.74 -2.72
N ALA A 97 -9.39 0.58 -1.76
CA ALA A 97 -9.94 -0.73 -1.38
C ALA A 97 -10.65 -1.46 -2.54
N GLY A 98 -11.12 -0.73 -3.56
CA GLY A 98 -11.74 -1.30 -4.76
C GLY A 98 -10.73 -1.84 -5.78
N CYS A 99 -9.46 -1.44 -5.71
CA CYS A 99 -8.40 -1.91 -6.59
C CYS A 99 -7.85 -3.25 -6.05
N LEU A 100 -8.60 -4.33 -6.25
CA LEU A 100 -8.41 -5.62 -5.57
C LEU A 100 -7.07 -6.31 -5.86
N SER A 101 -6.41 -5.94 -6.97
CA SER A 101 -5.13 -6.51 -7.40
C SER A 101 -3.94 -5.55 -7.25
N LEU A 102 -4.12 -4.42 -6.53
CA LEU A 102 -3.09 -3.39 -6.36
C LEU A 102 -1.90 -3.91 -5.56
N THR A 103 -0.70 -3.70 -6.09
CA THR A 103 0.57 -4.12 -5.46
C THR A 103 1.51 -2.96 -5.16
N GLY A 104 1.32 -1.80 -5.80
CA GLY A 104 2.14 -0.61 -5.61
C GLY A 104 1.29 0.63 -5.56
N LEU A 105 1.50 1.46 -4.53
CA LEU A 105 0.85 2.75 -4.38
C LEU A 105 1.89 3.80 -4.02
N ASP A 106 2.10 4.74 -4.92
CA ASP A 106 2.97 5.91 -4.72
C ASP A 106 2.13 7.18 -4.77
N LEU A 107 1.99 7.81 -3.61
CA LEU A 107 1.32 9.09 -3.41
C LEU A 107 2.31 10.16 -2.91
N SER A 108 3.62 9.90 -3.06
CA SER A 108 4.68 10.74 -2.51
C SER A 108 4.67 12.16 -3.08
N ASN A 109 5.26 13.11 -2.36
CA ASN A 109 5.48 14.47 -2.84
C ASN A 109 4.17 15.17 -3.25
N ASN A 110 3.14 15.07 -2.40
CA ASN A 110 1.85 15.73 -2.58
C ASN A 110 1.50 16.55 -1.32
N MET A 111 0.26 17.05 -1.25
CA MET A 111 -0.29 17.77 -0.10
C MET A 111 -1.35 16.94 0.62
N ILE A 112 -1.13 15.64 0.74
CA ILE A 112 -2.08 14.73 1.40
C ILE A 112 -1.99 14.93 2.92
N TYR A 113 -3.11 15.11 3.58
CA TYR A 113 -3.19 15.47 5.00
C TYR A 113 -4.13 14.55 5.79
N GLY A 114 -4.08 14.69 7.12
CA GLY A 114 -4.84 13.87 8.06
C GLY A 114 -4.13 12.56 8.36
N ASN A 115 -4.85 11.63 8.99
CA ASN A 115 -4.28 10.39 9.48
C ASN A 115 -4.19 9.32 8.39
N ILE A 116 -3.20 8.44 8.52
CA ILE A 116 -3.22 7.14 7.84
C ILE A 116 -4.40 6.33 8.43
N PRO A 117 -5.29 5.74 7.61
CA PRO A 117 -6.43 4.99 8.10
C PRO A 117 -6.04 3.83 9.03
N ASN A 118 -6.75 3.67 10.15
CA ASN A 118 -6.45 2.61 11.12
C ASN A 118 -6.71 1.18 10.58
N ASN A 119 -7.42 1.06 9.47
CA ASN A 119 -7.73 -0.20 8.78
C ASN A 119 -6.93 -0.36 7.48
N ILE A 120 -5.71 0.17 7.43
CA ILE A 120 -4.86 0.22 6.24
C ILE A 120 -4.64 -1.17 5.61
N SER A 121 -4.58 -2.23 6.41
CA SER A 121 -4.41 -3.61 5.93
C SER A 121 -5.57 -4.09 5.07
N ARG A 122 -6.79 -3.61 5.37
CA ARG A 122 -7.98 -3.91 4.57
C ARG A 122 -7.99 -3.14 3.25
N LEU A 123 -7.41 -1.94 3.24
CA LEU A 123 -7.32 -1.10 2.05
C LEU A 123 -6.21 -1.57 1.10
N LEU A 124 -5.09 -2.05 1.66
CA LEU A 124 -3.85 -2.32 0.93
C LEU A 124 -3.37 -3.78 1.08
N ARG A 125 -4.30 -4.73 1.05
CA ARG A 125 -4.07 -6.14 1.42
C ARG A 125 -2.90 -6.82 0.70
N TYR A 126 -2.72 -6.52 -0.58
CA TYR A 126 -1.69 -7.14 -1.43
C TYR A 126 -0.56 -6.18 -1.81
N VAL A 127 -0.53 -5.00 -1.20
CA VAL A 127 0.49 -3.99 -1.50
C VAL A 127 1.86 -4.46 -1.01
N THR A 128 2.83 -4.34 -1.89
CA THR A 128 4.23 -4.68 -1.70
C THR A 128 5.10 -3.43 -1.57
N ALA A 129 4.67 -2.30 -2.14
CA ALA A 129 5.35 -1.03 -2.03
C ALA A 129 4.34 0.09 -1.78
N LEU A 130 4.51 0.79 -0.67
CA LEU A 130 3.71 1.97 -0.30
C LEU A 130 4.65 3.14 -0.06
N ASP A 131 4.50 4.20 -0.85
CA ASP A 131 5.20 5.46 -0.66
C ASP A 131 4.20 6.58 -0.37
N LEU A 132 4.24 7.08 0.85
CA LEU A 132 3.48 8.25 1.32
C LEU A 132 4.41 9.39 1.74
N SER A 133 5.69 9.32 1.37
CA SER A 133 6.71 10.28 1.78
C SER A 133 6.39 11.70 1.29
N SER A 134 6.93 12.70 1.97
CA SER A 134 6.82 14.11 1.55
C SER A 134 5.37 14.55 1.37
N ASN A 135 4.56 14.34 2.41
CA ASN A 135 3.16 14.75 2.49
C ASN A 135 2.93 15.51 3.82
N GLN A 136 1.67 15.79 4.14
CA GLN A 136 1.24 16.46 5.38
C GLN A 136 0.47 15.50 6.31
N LEU A 137 0.74 14.20 6.22
CA LEU A 137 0.07 13.20 7.06
C LEU A 137 0.45 13.40 8.53
N SER A 138 -0.51 13.20 9.42
CA SER A 138 -0.38 13.44 10.86
C SER A 138 -0.97 12.30 11.69
N GLY A 139 -0.79 12.37 13.01
CA GLY A 139 -1.20 11.31 13.93
C GLY A 139 -0.24 10.12 13.95
N GLU A 140 -0.65 9.03 14.59
CA GLU A 140 0.20 7.86 14.82
C GLU A 140 0.26 6.93 13.60
N ILE A 141 1.33 6.14 13.50
CA ILE A 141 1.43 5.05 12.53
C ILE A 141 0.54 3.90 13.02
N PRO A 142 -0.47 3.44 12.24
CA PRO A 142 -1.35 2.36 12.66
C PRO A 142 -0.60 1.05 12.89
N MET A 143 -0.88 0.37 14.01
CA MET A 143 -0.37 -0.98 14.26
C MET A 143 -0.86 -2.01 13.23
N ASP A 144 -2.00 -1.70 12.58
CA ASP A 144 -2.64 -2.49 11.52
C ASP A 144 -1.74 -2.70 10.29
N PHE A 145 -0.68 -1.89 10.12
CA PHE A 145 0.35 -2.17 9.10
C PHE A 145 1.00 -3.55 9.25
N ALA A 146 1.03 -4.13 10.46
CA ALA A 146 1.57 -5.47 10.68
C ALA A 146 0.82 -6.57 9.91
N ASP A 147 -0.44 -6.31 9.53
CA ASP A 147 -1.25 -7.24 8.74
C ASP A 147 -1.07 -7.07 7.23
N CYS A 148 -0.32 -6.05 6.78
CA CYS A 148 0.14 -5.90 5.39
C CYS A 148 1.30 -6.85 5.08
N THR A 149 1.08 -8.16 5.22
CA THR A 149 2.12 -9.20 5.18
C THR A 149 2.93 -9.30 3.87
N TYR A 150 2.49 -8.63 2.80
CA TYR A 150 3.17 -8.56 1.51
C TYR A 150 4.15 -7.39 1.37
N LEU A 151 4.14 -6.45 2.32
CA LEU A 151 4.87 -5.19 2.24
C LEU A 151 6.38 -5.41 2.28
N ASN A 152 7.07 -4.92 1.25
CA ASN A 152 8.53 -4.89 1.12
C ASN A 152 9.08 -3.48 1.35
N VAL A 153 8.31 -2.44 1.01
CA VAL A 153 8.71 -1.03 1.06
C VAL A 153 7.60 -0.23 1.72
N LEU A 154 7.96 0.53 2.75
CA LEU A 154 7.08 1.47 3.46
C LEU A 154 7.81 2.79 3.70
N GLU A 155 7.51 3.79 2.88
CA GLU A 155 8.16 5.11 2.97
C GLU A 155 7.16 6.13 3.56
N LEU A 156 7.48 6.66 4.74
CA LEU A 156 6.63 7.60 5.50
C LEU A 156 7.39 8.87 5.92
N ASP A 157 8.63 9.05 5.49
CA ASP A 157 9.44 10.20 5.83
C ASP A 157 8.86 11.52 5.29
N ASN A 158 9.34 12.63 5.83
CA ASN A 158 8.87 13.99 5.50
C ASN A 158 7.35 14.19 5.67
N ASN A 159 6.75 13.53 6.67
CA ASN A 159 5.40 13.78 7.15
C ASN A 159 5.40 14.40 8.57
N GLN A 160 4.21 14.70 9.08
CA GLN A 160 3.93 15.24 10.43
C GLN A 160 3.41 14.14 11.39
N LEU A 161 3.75 12.87 11.14
CA LEU A 161 3.36 11.73 11.97
C LEU A 161 3.93 11.86 13.38
N THR A 162 3.16 11.47 14.40
CA THR A 162 3.52 11.55 15.82
C THR A 162 3.44 10.17 16.50
N GLY A 163 3.70 10.11 17.80
CA GLY A 163 3.56 8.88 18.59
C GLY A 163 4.81 7.99 18.54
N GLN A 164 4.63 6.69 18.75
CA GLN A 164 5.71 5.69 18.72
C GLN A 164 5.64 4.86 17.44
N ILE A 165 6.78 4.31 16.99
CA ILE A 165 6.77 3.28 15.94
C ILE A 165 6.15 2.01 16.56
N PRO A 166 5.06 1.47 16.01
CA PRO A 166 4.48 0.22 16.51
C PRO A 166 5.50 -0.91 16.40
N ALA A 167 5.75 -1.62 17.50
CA ALA A 167 6.68 -2.77 17.52
C ALA A 167 6.25 -3.87 16.53
N GLN A 168 4.95 -3.94 16.21
CA GLN A 168 4.35 -4.86 15.26
C GLN A 168 4.86 -4.66 13.82
N ILE A 169 5.42 -3.50 13.47
CA ILE A 169 6.13 -3.32 12.18
C ILE A 169 7.30 -4.32 12.06
N GLY A 170 7.92 -4.70 13.18
CA GLY A 170 8.94 -5.75 13.21
C GLY A 170 8.43 -7.15 12.82
N MET A 171 7.12 -7.37 12.74
CA MET A 171 6.50 -8.63 12.29
C MET A 171 6.41 -8.74 10.76
N LEU A 172 6.62 -7.64 10.04
CA LEU A 172 6.62 -7.62 8.57
C LEU A 172 7.89 -8.27 8.02
N PHE A 173 7.90 -9.60 7.98
CA PHE A 173 9.05 -10.41 7.57
C PHE A 173 9.52 -10.18 6.13
N ARG A 174 8.69 -9.57 5.29
CA ARG A 174 9.03 -9.20 3.91
C ARG A 174 9.58 -7.78 3.77
N LEU A 175 9.40 -6.94 4.79
CA LEU A 175 9.82 -5.55 4.75
C LEU A 175 11.34 -5.50 4.51
N ARG A 176 11.78 -4.58 3.66
CA ARG A 176 13.18 -4.37 3.26
C ARG A 176 13.59 -2.93 3.41
N SER A 177 12.65 -2.02 3.17
CA SER A 177 12.82 -0.57 3.36
C SER A 177 11.70 -0.05 4.24
N PHE A 178 12.08 0.72 5.25
CA PHE A 178 11.15 1.44 6.12
C PHE A 178 11.76 2.77 6.53
N THR A 179 11.15 3.87 6.13
CA THR A 179 11.60 5.22 6.48
C THR A 179 10.51 6.00 7.20
N VAL A 180 10.93 6.79 8.17
CA VAL A 180 10.04 7.68 8.92
C VAL A 180 10.81 8.87 9.50
N THR A 181 10.17 10.03 9.62
CA THR A 181 10.82 11.25 10.11
C THR A 181 11.22 11.12 11.58
N LYS A 182 12.52 11.30 11.88
CA LYS A 182 13.11 11.17 13.23
C LYS A 182 12.61 12.20 14.26
N LYS A 183 12.00 13.32 13.84
CA LYS A 183 11.70 14.48 14.71
C LYS A 183 10.41 14.39 15.53
N SER A 184 9.51 13.47 15.20
CA SER A 184 8.16 13.44 15.78
C SER A 184 7.82 12.13 16.49
N ILE A 185 8.77 11.18 16.54
CA ILE A 185 8.59 9.87 17.15
C ILE A 185 9.28 9.85 18.51
N VAL A 186 8.51 9.61 19.58
CA VAL A 186 9.07 9.26 20.88
C VAL A 186 9.46 7.79 20.81
N LEU A 187 10.73 7.49 21.09
CA LEU A 187 11.24 6.12 21.07
C LEU A 187 10.46 5.25 22.06
N ALA A 188 9.83 4.17 21.57
CA ALA A 188 9.42 3.08 22.45
C ALA A 188 10.71 2.45 23.00
N GLN A 189 10.88 2.46 24.33
CA GLN A 189 11.92 1.68 24.97
C GLN A 189 11.62 0.19 24.70
N PHE A 190 12.47 -0.47 23.91
CA PHE A 190 12.30 -1.91 23.66
C PHE A 190 12.55 -2.67 24.96
N HIS A 191 11.53 -3.34 25.46
CA HIS A 191 11.69 -4.27 26.57
C HIS A 191 12.54 -5.47 26.10
N SER A 192 13.44 -5.92 26.96
CA SER A 192 14.53 -6.88 26.70
C SER A 192 14.10 -8.22 26.06
N SER A 193 12.83 -8.57 26.10
CA SER A 193 12.29 -9.81 25.53
C SER A 193 12.13 -9.81 24.01
N ILE A 194 12.01 -8.65 23.35
CA ILE A 194 11.81 -8.56 21.89
C ILE A 194 13.16 -8.70 21.15
N VAL A 195 14.27 -8.30 21.79
CA VAL A 195 15.66 -8.42 21.28
C VAL A 195 16.02 -9.86 20.88
N LEU A 196 15.40 -10.86 21.51
CA LEU A 196 15.60 -12.28 21.20
C LEU A 196 14.92 -12.74 19.91
N LEU A 197 13.80 -12.14 19.50
CA LEU A 197 13.16 -12.41 18.20
C LEU A 197 13.97 -11.82 17.03
N PHE A 198 14.73 -10.75 17.29
CA PHE A 198 15.58 -10.08 16.29
C PHE A 198 16.92 -10.79 16.02
N ARG A 199 17.25 -11.88 16.73
CA ARG A 199 18.53 -12.58 16.60
C ARG A 199 18.70 -13.38 15.30
N GLN A 200 17.65 -13.62 14.49
CA GLN A 200 17.75 -14.66 13.45
C GLN A 200 17.78 -14.25 11.97
N ARG A 201 17.45 -13.01 11.54
CA ARG A 201 17.80 -12.50 10.17
C ARG A 201 17.17 -11.14 9.88
N ALA A 202 17.93 -10.05 10.03
CA ALA A 202 17.61 -8.73 9.45
C ALA A 202 18.84 -7.80 9.44
N MET A 203 19.92 -8.14 8.72
CA MET A 203 21.17 -7.37 8.80
C MET A 203 21.16 -5.99 8.11
N ARG A 204 20.19 -5.65 7.25
CA ARG A 204 20.11 -4.31 6.61
C ARG A 204 19.12 -3.37 7.29
N ILE A 205 17.90 -3.82 7.54
CA ILE A 205 16.86 -3.00 8.20
C ILE A 205 17.31 -2.59 9.59
N MET A 206 17.98 -3.48 10.33
CA MET A 206 18.52 -3.16 11.66
C MET A 206 19.58 -2.05 11.63
N GLN A 207 20.31 -1.81 10.53
CA GLN A 207 21.29 -0.73 10.50
C GLN A 207 20.61 0.64 10.45
N ASP A 208 19.59 0.79 9.63
CA ASP A 208 18.81 2.03 9.55
C ASP A 208 17.89 2.18 10.76
N TYR A 209 17.27 1.09 11.23
CA TYR A 209 16.43 1.04 12.44
C TYR A 209 17.25 1.39 13.69
N VAL A 210 18.44 0.81 13.90
CA VAL A 210 19.35 1.14 15.02
C VAL A 210 19.95 2.55 14.88
N ALA A 211 20.23 3.02 13.65
CA ALA A 211 20.70 4.39 13.43
C ALA A 211 19.63 5.45 13.76
N ILE A 212 18.35 5.10 13.56
CA ILE A 212 17.19 5.93 13.89
C ILE A 212 16.90 5.87 15.40
N LEU A 213 16.99 4.69 16.03
CA LEU A 213 16.48 4.43 17.39
C LEU A 213 17.47 4.62 18.55
N CYS A 214 18.79 4.58 18.34
CA CYS A 214 19.75 4.65 19.44
C CYS A 214 20.39 6.05 19.60
N PRO A 215 20.31 6.68 20.79
CA PRO A 215 21.16 7.81 21.14
C PRO A 215 22.64 7.42 21.01
N PHE A 216 23.50 8.40 20.72
CA PHE A 216 24.92 8.18 20.37
C PHE A 216 25.70 7.36 21.43
N ALA A 217 25.24 7.34 22.69
CA ALA A 217 25.87 6.61 23.80
C ALA A 217 25.58 5.09 23.82
N GLU A 218 24.50 4.61 23.20
CA GLU A 218 24.14 3.17 23.19
C GLU A 218 24.52 2.46 21.88
N ARG A 219 24.92 3.22 20.86
CA ARG A 219 25.33 2.68 19.56
C ARG A 219 26.44 1.64 19.69
N THR A 220 27.40 1.86 20.58
CA THR A 220 28.56 0.98 20.73
C THR A 220 28.18 -0.38 21.32
N LEU A 221 27.28 -0.41 22.31
CA LEU A 221 26.84 -1.64 22.98
C LEU A 221 25.97 -2.51 22.05
N ILE A 222 25.08 -1.88 21.29
CA ILE A 222 24.18 -2.59 20.39
C ILE A 222 24.95 -3.09 19.15
N LEU A 223 25.84 -2.29 18.56
CA LEU A 223 26.71 -2.73 17.47
C LEU A 223 27.68 -3.84 17.91
N GLN A 224 28.23 -3.80 19.12
CA GLN A 224 29.10 -4.87 19.65
C GLN A 224 28.34 -6.18 19.87
N SER A 225 27.09 -6.11 20.36
CA SER A 225 26.23 -7.28 20.51
C SER A 225 25.78 -7.88 19.17
N LEU A 226 25.57 -7.05 18.14
CA LEU A 226 25.20 -7.47 16.79
C LEU A 226 26.37 -8.08 16.00
N LEU A 227 27.59 -7.61 16.26
CA LEU A 227 28.83 -8.09 15.61
C LEU A 227 29.49 -9.28 16.35
N GLY A 228 28.91 -9.73 17.47
CA GLY A 228 29.42 -10.86 18.25
C GLY A 228 30.81 -10.62 18.86
N ARG A 229 31.21 -9.36 19.10
CA ARG A 229 32.50 -9.04 19.72
C ARG A 229 32.35 -8.93 21.23
N PRO A 230 33.24 -9.54 22.03
CA PRO A 230 33.18 -9.43 23.48
C PRO A 230 33.48 -7.99 23.94
N LEU A 231 32.81 -7.58 25.01
CA LEU A 231 33.04 -6.31 25.71
C LEU A 231 34.46 -6.34 26.28
N VAL A 232 35.37 -5.53 25.73
CA VAL A 232 36.66 -5.25 26.37
C VAL A 232 36.41 -4.08 27.31
N GLY A 233 36.51 -4.35 28.61
CA GLY A 233 36.44 -3.35 29.68
C GLY A 233 37.73 -2.54 29.82
#